data_AF-A0A917HHV9-F1
#
_entry.id   AF-A0A917HHV9-F1
#
_cell.length_a   1.000
_cell.length_b   1.000
_cell.length_c   1.000
_cell.angle_alpha   90.00
_cell.angle_beta   90.00
_cell.angle_gamma   90.00
#
_symmetry.space_group_name_H-M   'P 1'
#
loop_
_entity.id
_entity.type
_entity.pdbx_description
1 polymer ?
#
loop_
_entity_poly.entity_id
_entity_poly.type
_entity_poly.pdbx_seq_one_letter_code
_entity_poly.pdbx_strand_id
1 'polypeptide(L)'
;MMMTYRMIIAMIVVFAGIFALSSFAPERTQQSQTWKATNLKVLPKDISQDEIKKVMDDFKVALGVKCGFCHAQSAADPTKLDFASDDNHHKETARWMMKMTQRINKKHFKHRDEKTGEMMQISCMTCHNGKEHPATVNR
;
A
#
# COMPACT_ATOMS: atom_id res chain seq x y z
N MET A 1 -22.86 -18.36 59.71
CA MET A 1 -21.56 -17.64 59.57
C MET A 1 -20.44 -18.48 58.94
N MET A 2 -20.34 -19.79 59.19
CA MET A 2 -19.31 -20.65 58.54
C MET A 2 -19.56 -20.99 57.06
N MET A 3 -20.83 -20.98 56.62
CA MET A 3 -21.19 -21.37 55.24
C MET A 3 -20.89 -20.27 54.21
N THR A 4 -20.95 -19.00 54.63
CA THR A 4 -20.59 -17.84 53.80
C THR A 4 -19.07 -17.74 53.61
N TYR A 5 -18.27 -18.09 54.61
CA TYR A 5 -16.80 -18.07 54.53
C TYR A 5 -16.25 -19.12 53.56
N ARG A 6 -16.87 -20.32 53.51
CA ARG A 6 -16.51 -21.38 52.56
C ARG A 6 -16.79 -20.97 51.11
N MET A 7 -17.89 -20.25 50.86
CA MET A 7 -18.22 -19.74 49.53
C MET A 7 -17.27 -18.61 49.09
N ILE A 8 -16.86 -17.74 50.02
CA ILE A 8 -15.89 -16.67 49.74
C ILE A 8 -14.51 -17.24 49.41
N ILE A 9 -14.03 -18.24 50.16
CA ILE A 9 -12.75 -18.91 49.86
C ILE A 9 -12.81 -19.60 48.50
N ALA A 10 -13.91 -20.30 48.19
CA ALA A 10 -14.08 -20.95 46.89
C ALA A 10 -14.06 -19.92 45.74
N MET A 11 -14.69 -18.76 45.90
CA MET A 11 -14.66 -17.69 44.90
C MET A 11 -13.26 -17.09 44.72
N ILE A 12 -12.49 -16.90 45.80
CA ILE A 12 -11.12 -16.37 45.72
C ILE A 12 -10.19 -17.35 44.99
N VAL A 13 -10.31 -18.66 45.24
CA VAL A 13 -9.51 -19.70 44.57
C VAL A 13 -9.84 -19.77 43.08
N VAL A 14 -11.12 -19.65 42.71
CA VAL A 14 -11.56 -19.61 41.31
C VAL A 14 -11.04 -18.35 40.61
N PHE A 15 -11.12 -17.19 41.26
CA PHE A 15 -10.63 -15.93 40.68
C PHE A 15 -9.10 -15.92 40.49
N ALA A 16 -8.35 -16.48 41.45
CA ALA A 16 -6.91 -16.64 41.35
C ALA A 16 -6.51 -17.62 40.24
N GLY A 17 -7.28 -18.70 40.03
CA GLY A 17 -7.06 -19.65 38.94
C GLY A 17 -7.28 -19.04 37.55
N ILE A 18 -8.27 -18.16 37.40
CA ILE A 18 -8.56 -17.46 36.13
C ILE A 18 -7.44 -16.46 35.80
N PHE A 19 -6.89 -15.77 36.80
CA PHE A 19 -5.78 -14.83 36.62
C PHE A 19 -4.46 -15.51 36.22
N ALA A 20 -4.24 -16.76 36.65
CA ALA A 20 -3.04 -17.52 36.29
C ALA A 20 -3.04 -17.98 34.81
N LEU A 21 -4.23 -18.15 34.21
CA LEU A 21 -4.37 -18.63 32.82
C LEU A 21 -4.20 -17.53 31.77
N SER A 22 -4.42 -16.26 32.11
CA SER A 22 -4.27 -15.13 31.19
C SER A 22 -2.82 -14.69 30.97
N SER A 23 -1.87 -15.13 31.80
CA SER A 23 -0.44 -14.80 31.66
C SER A 23 0.31 -15.67 30.63
N PHE A 24 -0.32 -16.74 30.14
CA PHE A 24 0.22 -17.59 29.07
C PHE A 24 -0.55 -17.38 27.75
N ALA A 25 -0.84 -16.12 27.41
CA ALA A 25 -1.18 -15.82 26.02
C ALA A 25 0.14 -15.76 25.24
N PRO A 26 0.41 -16.68 24.28
CA PRO A 26 1.57 -16.54 23.43
C PRO A 26 1.42 -15.22 22.68
N GLU A 27 2.39 -14.34 22.86
CA GLU A 27 2.54 -13.15 22.06
C GLU A 27 2.59 -13.61 20.61
N ARG A 28 1.50 -13.36 19.86
CA ARG A 28 1.46 -13.55 18.42
C ARG A 28 2.44 -12.54 17.84
N THR A 29 3.72 -12.90 17.87
CA THR A 29 4.70 -12.39 16.94
C THR A 29 4.12 -12.72 15.58
N GLN A 30 3.46 -11.73 14.98
CA GLN A 30 3.14 -11.76 13.57
C GLN A 30 4.48 -11.84 12.88
N GLN A 31 4.93 -13.07 12.64
CA GLN A 31 5.96 -13.38 11.69
C GLN A 31 5.35 -13.06 10.34
N SER A 32 5.25 -11.76 10.03
CA SER A 32 4.92 -11.28 8.70
C SER A 32 6.00 -11.88 7.84
N GLN A 33 5.65 -12.84 6.97
CA GLN A 33 6.52 -13.12 5.85
C GLN A 33 6.72 -11.77 5.16
N THR A 34 7.94 -11.24 5.21
CA THR A 34 8.23 -9.90 4.75
C THR A 34 8.04 -9.92 3.24
N TRP A 35 6.83 -9.58 2.79
CA TRP A 35 6.57 -9.34 1.38
C TRP A 35 7.55 -8.25 0.94
N LYS A 36 8.26 -8.51 -0.16
CA LYS A 36 9.26 -7.59 -0.69
C LYS A 36 9.07 -7.45 -2.18
N ALA A 37 8.69 -6.25 -2.61
CA ALA A 37 8.71 -5.91 -4.03
C ALA A 37 10.13 -6.02 -4.58
N THR A 38 10.25 -6.60 -5.76
CA THR A 38 11.52 -6.70 -6.50
C THR A 38 11.51 -5.73 -7.68
N ASN A 39 12.69 -5.30 -8.12
CA ASN A 39 12.88 -4.38 -9.25
C ASN A 39 12.17 -3.00 -9.14
N LEU A 40 12.15 -2.43 -7.92
CA LEU A 40 11.75 -1.04 -7.70
C LEU A 40 12.89 -0.08 -8.07
N LYS A 41 12.63 0.81 -9.04
CA LYS A 41 13.60 1.80 -9.55
C LYS A 41 13.25 3.26 -9.20
N VAL A 42 12.03 3.52 -8.72
CA VAL A 42 11.53 4.89 -8.43
C VAL A 42 10.87 4.97 -7.05
N LEU A 43 10.05 3.99 -6.68
CA LEU A 43 9.46 3.90 -5.35
C LEU A 43 10.49 3.44 -4.30
N PRO A 44 10.26 3.76 -3.00
CA PRO A 44 11.09 3.27 -1.91
C PRO A 44 11.22 1.74 -1.93
N LYS A 45 12.42 1.23 -1.63
CA LYS A 45 12.69 -0.22 -1.67
C LYS A 45 12.08 -0.98 -0.48
N ASP A 46 11.73 -0.25 0.56
CA ASP A 46 11.13 -0.66 1.84
C ASP A 46 9.64 -0.32 1.93
N ILE A 47 9.02 0.11 0.82
CA ILE A 47 7.57 0.36 0.74
C ILE A 47 6.79 -0.89 1.19
N SER A 48 5.70 -0.70 1.93
CA SER A 48 4.84 -1.81 2.35
C SER A 48 3.98 -2.35 1.20
N GLN A 49 3.41 -3.54 1.40
CA GLN A 49 2.54 -4.17 0.40
C GLN A 49 1.29 -3.33 0.10
N ASP A 50 0.69 -2.76 1.15
CA ASP A 50 -0.53 -1.97 1.02
C ASP A 50 -0.26 -0.63 0.33
N GLU A 51 0.87 0.01 0.64
CA GLU A 51 1.28 1.26 -0.01
C GLU A 51 1.58 1.06 -1.49
N ILE A 52 2.32 0.00 -1.88
CA ILE A 52 2.57 -0.23 -3.30
C ILE A 52 1.26 -0.52 -4.04
N LYS A 53 0.35 -1.27 -3.41
CA LYS A 53 -0.92 -1.63 -4.03
C LYS A 53 -1.77 -0.39 -4.25
N LYS A 54 -1.80 0.50 -3.25
CA LYS A 54 -2.45 1.80 -3.36
C LYS A 54 -1.89 2.63 -4.51
N VAL A 55 -0.56 2.72 -4.65
CA VAL A 55 0.07 3.44 -5.77
C VAL A 55 -0.35 2.86 -7.13
N MET A 56 -0.37 1.53 -7.25
CA MET A 56 -0.79 0.86 -8.49
C MET A 56 -2.29 1.05 -8.77
N ASP A 57 -3.13 1.07 -7.74
CA ASP A 57 -4.55 1.38 -7.84
C ASP A 57 -4.77 2.83 -8.31
N ASP A 58 -4.02 3.78 -7.76
CA ASP A 58 -4.07 5.19 -8.17
C ASP A 58 -3.66 5.34 -9.66
N PHE A 59 -2.68 4.57 -10.15
CA PHE A 59 -2.31 4.57 -11.58
C PHE A 59 -3.41 3.99 -12.48
N LYS A 60 -4.05 2.89 -12.09
CA LYS A 60 -5.18 2.32 -12.85
C LYS A 60 -6.29 3.36 -13.03
N VAL A 61 -6.62 4.07 -11.96
CA VAL A 61 -7.68 5.09 -11.98
C VAL A 61 -7.26 6.29 -12.82
N ALA A 62 -6.03 6.78 -12.64
CA ALA A 62 -5.55 7.95 -13.38
C ALA A 62 -5.45 7.72 -14.90
N LEU A 63 -5.02 6.53 -15.32
CA LEU A 63 -4.82 6.19 -16.74
C LEU A 63 -6.02 5.44 -17.34
N GLY A 64 -7.00 5.00 -16.55
CA GLY A 64 -8.14 4.21 -17.06
C GLY A 64 -7.75 2.81 -17.56
N VAL A 65 -6.72 2.20 -16.98
CA VAL A 65 -6.14 0.92 -17.44
C VAL A 65 -6.17 -0.17 -16.36
N LYS A 66 -5.85 -1.41 -16.74
CA LYS A 66 -5.69 -2.57 -15.83
C LYS A 66 -4.21 -2.94 -15.67
N CYS A 67 -3.88 -3.79 -14.69
CA CYS A 67 -2.50 -4.15 -14.36
C CYS A 67 -1.67 -4.66 -15.56
N GLY A 68 -2.28 -5.47 -16.43
CA GLY A 68 -1.61 -6.01 -17.62
C GLY A 68 -1.27 -4.98 -18.70
N PHE A 69 -1.74 -3.74 -18.57
CA PHE A 69 -1.31 -2.65 -19.44
C PHE A 69 0.18 -2.35 -19.24
N CYS A 70 0.64 -2.32 -17.99
CA CYS A 70 2.05 -2.05 -17.65
C CYS A 70 2.85 -3.31 -17.30
N HIS A 71 2.23 -4.29 -16.64
CA HIS A 71 2.94 -5.49 -16.18
C HIS A 71 2.94 -6.58 -17.25
N ALA A 72 4.07 -7.23 -17.43
CA ALA A 72 4.22 -8.33 -18.37
C ALA A 72 3.47 -9.59 -17.88
N GLN A 73 3.08 -10.45 -18.81
CA GLN A 73 2.61 -11.79 -18.47
C GLN A 73 3.79 -12.63 -17.98
N SER A 74 3.53 -13.55 -17.05
CA SER A 74 4.55 -14.47 -16.57
C SER A 74 4.89 -15.49 -17.65
N ALA A 75 6.20 -15.69 -17.89
CA ALA A 75 6.68 -16.73 -18.81
C ALA A 75 6.37 -18.15 -18.30
N ALA A 76 6.22 -18.33 -16.98
CA ALA A 76 5.91 -19.63 -16.36
C ALA A 76 4.40 -19.94 -16.32
N ASP A 77 3.56 -18.90 -16.30
CA ASP A 77 2.11 -19.03 -16.20
C ASP A 77 1.43 -17.84 -16.89
N PRO A 78 0.98 -17.98 -18.15
CA PRO A 78 0.37 -16.89 -18.91
C PRO A 78 -0.91 -16.32 -18.29
N THR A 79 -1.53 -17.01 -17.32
CA THR A 79 -2.70 -16.50 -16.59
C THR A 79 -2.32 -15.50 -15.50
N LYS A 80 -1.02 -15.37 -15.18
CA LYS A 80 -0.48 -14.47 -14.15
C LYS A 80 0.37 -13.38 -14.77
N LEU A 81 0.56 -12.31 -13.99
CA LEU A 81 1.47 -11.23 -14.32
C LEU A 81 2.80 -11.41 -13.58
N ASP A 82 3.89 -11.13 -14.28
CA ASP A 82 5.19 -10.89 -13.67
C ASP A 82 5.30 -9.39 -13.35
N PHE A 83 5.06 -9.06 -12.08
CA PHE A 83 5.11 -7.68 -11.61
C PHE A 83 6.53 -7.11 -11.61
N ALA A 84 7.56 -7.94 -11.60
CA ALA A 84 8.97 -7.55 -11.56
C ALA A 84 9.56 -7.35 -12.96
N SER A 85 9.13 -8.13 -13.95
CA SER A 85 9.60 -8.05 -15.34
C SER A 85 9.44 -6.65 -15.96
N ASP A 86 10.40 -6.30 -16.80
CA ASP A 86 10.44 -5.07 -17.60
C ASP A 86 10.16 -5.33 -19.09
N ASP A 87 9.69 -6.54 -19.45
CA ASP A 87 9.47 -6.95 -20.85
C ASP A 87 8.32 -6.18 -21.51
N ASN A 88 7.46 -5.54 -20.71
CA ASN A 88 6.45 -4.60 -21.20
C ASN A 88 6.97 -3.16 -21.09
N HIS A 89 7.20 -2.54 -22.25
CA HIS A 89 7.74 -1.18 -22.38
C HIS A 89 6.91 -0.09 -21.65
N HIS A 90 5.60 -0.28 -21.48
CA HIS A 90 4.76 0.68 -20.74
C HIS A 90 5.24 0.89 -19.30
N LYS A 91 5.86 -0.13 -18.67
CA LYS A 91 6.41 0.00 -17.32
C LYS A 91 7.57 0.98 -17.24
N GLU A 92 8.46 0.97 -18.23
CA GLU A 92 9.57 1.93 -18.31
C GLU A 92 9.05 3.34 -18.60
N THR A 93 8.06 3.48 -19.49
CA THR A 93 7.37 4.76 -19.71
C THR A 93 6.74 5.29 -18.42
N ALA A 94 6.05 4.44 -17.65
CA ALA A 94 5.46 4.82 -16.37
C ALA A 94 6.52 5.29 -15.36
N ARG A 95 7.67 4.61 -15.27
CA ARG A 95 8.80 5.06 -14.43
C ARG A 95 9.34 6.43 -14.85
N TRP A 96 9.44 6.68 -16.15
CA TRP A 96 9.83 7.99 -16.66
C TRP A 96 8.82 9.08 -16.28
N MET A 97 7.52 8.80 -16.44
CA MET A 97 6.43 9.70 -16.03
C MET A 97 6.46 9.99 -14.53
N MET A 98 6.66 8.97 -13.68
CA MET A 98 6.80 9.15 -12.23
C MET A 98 7.92 10.12 -11.88
N LYS A 99 9.11 9.95 -12.48
CA LYS A 99 10.25 10.86 -12.27
C LYS A 99 9.93 12.27 -12.77
N MET A 100 9.24 12.41 -13.90
CA MET A 100 8.81 13.71 -14.41
C MET A 100 7.87 14.42 -13.43
N THR A 101 6.81 13.75 -12.98
CA THR A 101 5.84 14.29 -12.01
C THR A 101 6.52 14.71 -10.71
N GLN A 102 7.40 13.85 -10.16
CA GLN A 102 8.20 14.18 -8.97
C GLN A 102 9.04 15.45 -9.16
N ARG A 103 9.68 15.60 -10.33
CA ARG A 103 10.46 16.81 -10.65
C ARG A 103 9.58 18.05 -10.76
N ILE A 104 8.44 17.97 -11.44
CA ILE A 104 7.51 19.09 -11.59
C ILE A 104 7.01 19.54 -10.22
N ASN A 105 6.53 18.60 -9.40
CA ASN A 105 6.05 18.89 -8.05
C ASN A 105 7.13 19.53 -7.18
N LYS A 106 8.33 18.94 -7.14
CA LYS A 106 9.45 19.49 -6.36
C LYS A 106 9.86 20.89 -6.80
N LYS A 107 9.84 21.17 -8.11
CA LYS A 107 10.33 22.44 -8.66
C LYS A 107 9.31 23.57 -8.53
N HIS A 108 8.04 23.29 -8.81
CA HIS A 108 7.02 24.31 -9.03
C HIS A 108 5.99 24.42 -7.91
N PHE A 109 5.74 23.34 -7.17
CA PHE A 109 4.66 23.28 -6.20
C PHE A 109 5.19 23.40 -4.76
N LYS A 110 5.42 24.65 -4.34
CA LYS A 110 5.98 24.99 -3.03
C LYS A 110 4.97 25.56 -2.03
N HIS A 111 3.75 25.82 -2.48
CA HIS A 111 2.70 26.45 -1.68
C HIS A 111 1.65 25.42 -1.28
N ARG A 112 1.07 25.64 -0.10
CA ARG A 112 -0.08 24.89 0.39
C ARG A 112 -1.36 25.62 0.01
N ASP A 113 -2.41 24.86 -0.23
CA ASP A 113 -3.76 25.41 -0.33
C ASP A 113 -4.10 26.11 0.99
N GLU A 114 -4.59 27.34 0.91
CA GLU A 114 -4.85 28.17 2.10
C GLU A 114 -6.03 27.67 2.94
N LYS A 115 -6.97 26.93 2.33
CA LYS A 115 -8.17 26.44 3.00
C LYS A 115 -7.96 25.06 3.61
N THR A 116 -7.30 24.15 2.89
CA THR A 116 -7.10 22.77 3.34
C THR A 116 -5.74 22.56 4.01
N GLY A 117 -4.76 23.43 3.76
CA GLY A 117 -3.37 23.26 4.21
C GLY A 117 -2.60 22.19 3.44
N GLU A 118 -3.20 21.57 2.42
CA GLU A 118 -2.57 20.51 1.63
C GLU A 118 -1.55 21.09 0.64
N MET A 119 -0.47 20.35 0.38
CA MET A 119 0.45 20.74 -0.70
C MET A 119 -0.27 20.57 -2.03
N MET A 120 -0.47 21.66 -2.76
CA MET A 120 -0.95 21.55 -4.15
C MET A 120 0.10 20.78 -4.94
N GLN A 121 -0.30 19.75 -5.69
CA GLN A 121 0.61 18.95 -6.52
C GLN A 121 -0.14 18.44 -7.74
N ILE A 122 0.59 18.20 -8.84
CA ILE A 122 0.03 17.44 -9.96
C ILE A 122 0.22 15.95 -9.75
N SER A 123 -0.68 15.17 -10.31
CA SER A 123 -0.57 13.72 -10.37
C SER A 123 -0.81 13.24 -11.81
N CYS A 124 -0.71 11.93 -12.02
CA CYS A 124 -1.08 11.31 -13.30
C CYS A 124 -2.50 11.71 -13.72
N MET A 125 -3.43 11.83 -12.75
CA MET A 125 -4.83 12.19 -12.99
C MET A 125 -4.98 13.58 -13.59
N THR A 126 -4.13 14.54 -13.21
CA THR A 126 -4.20 15.92 -13.72
C THR A 126 -4.12 15.98 -15.25
N CYS A 127 -3.32 15.11 -15.88
CA CYS A 127 -3.14 15.10 -17.33
C CYS A 127 -3.94 13.98 -18.01
N HIS A 128 -3.88 12.76 -17.48
CA HIS A 128 -4.52 11.60 -18.10
C HIS A 128 -6.04 11.62 -17.93
N ASN A 129 -6.54 12.14 -16.80
CA ASN A 129 -7.96 12.28 -16.52
C ASN A 129 -8.79 11.00 -16.81
N GLY A 130 -8.28 9.85 -16.36
CA GLY A 130 -8.92 8.54 -16.55
C GLY A 130 -8.74 7.94 -17.95
N LYS A 131 -7.82 8.46 -18.76
CA LYS A 131 -7.55 7.98 -20.12
C LYS A 131 -6.10 7.59 -20.31
N GLU A 132 -5.88 6.55 -21.10
CA GLU A 132 -4.55 6.01 -21.36
C GLU A 132 -3.65 7.09 -21.97
N HIS A 133 -4.20 7.84 -22.92
CA HIS A 133 -3.55 8.97 -23.57
C HIS A 133 -4.18 10.29 -23.08
N PRO A 134 -3.37 11.23 -22.55
CA PRO A 134 -3.84 12.57 -22.25
C PRO A 134 -4.41 13.25 -23.49
N ALA A 135 -5.39 14.13 -23.30
CA ALA A 135 -5.87 14.97 -24.38
C ALA A 135 -4.74 15.88 -24.86
N THR A 136 -4.51 15.93 -26.17
CA THR A 136 -3.58 16.88 -26.77
C THR A 136 -4.30 18.20 -27.02
N VAL A 137 -3.58 19.30 -26.83
CA VAL A 137 -4.00 20.57 -27.40
C VAL A 137 -3.59 20.55 -28.88
N ASN A 138 -4.54 20.71 -29.79
CA ASN A 138 -4.20 20.90 -31.21
C ASN A 138 -3.43 22.22 -31.31
N ARG A 139 -2.18 22.16 -31.78
CA ARG A 139 -1.33 23.34 -31.99
C ARG A 139 -1.28 23.66 -33.47
#